data_AF-A0A1G2DIM4-F1
#
_entry.id   AF-A0A1G2DIM4-F1
#
_cell.length_a   1.000
_cell.length_b   1.000
_cell.length_c   1.000
_cell.angle_alpha   90.00
_cell.angle_beta   90.00
_cell.angle_gamma   90.00
#
_symmetry.space_group_name_H-M   'P 1'
#
loop_
_entity.id
_entity.type
_entity.pdbx_description
1 polymer ?
#
loop_
_entity_poly.entity_id
_entity_poly.type
_entity_poly.pdbx_seq_one_letter_code
_entity_poly.pdbx_strand_id
1 'polypeptide(L)'
;MSKQSFFSNVSAFILLFSGWAVVAHAQTSMYQNPITYGGIRTIPDLLIAIVDLVFLIAVPIIVIFIIYSGFLFVTSGDNEANIKKAKTVFMWTVVGALVLLGAKAISAAIQSTILSLGAT
;
A
#
# COMPACT_ATOMS: atom_id res chain seq x y z
N MET A 1 -9.61 -44.35 -52.84
CA MET A 1 -9.61 -44.25 -51.36
C MET A 1 -10.39 -43.01 -50.95
N SER A 2 -11.48 -43.22 -50.22
CA SER A 2 -12.57 -42.28 -49.92
C SER A 2 -12.11 -41.08 -49.11
N LYS A 3 -12.31 -39.86 -49.64
CA LYS A 3 -11.95 -38.59 -48.98
C LYS A 3 -12.42 -38.48 -47.51
N GLN A 4 -13.51 -39.16 -47.15
CA GLN A 4 -14.05 -39.23 -45.78
C GLN A 4 -13.11 -39.88 -44.75
N SER A 5 -12.31 -40.89 -45.11
CA SER A 5 -11.38 -41.53 -44.17
C SER A 5 -10.15 -40.65 -43.86
N PHE A 6 -9.81 -39.73 -44.76
CA PHE A 6 -8.74 -38.74 -44.54
C PHE A 6 -9.20 -37.65 -43.56
N PHE A 7 -10.41 -37.12 -43.71
CA PHE A 7 -10.96 -36.11 -42.80
C PHE A 7 -11.19 -36.65 -41.39
N SER A 8 -11.62 -37.91 -41.25
CA SER A 8 -11.79 -38.56 -39.93
C SER A 8 -10.46 -38.72 -39.19
N ASN A 9 -9.38 -39.09 -39.88
CA ASN A 9 -8.06 -39.28 -39.27
C ASN A 9 -7.41 -37.93 -38.90
N VAL A 10 -7.59 -36.89 -39.72
CA VAL A 10 -7.08 -35.54 -39.43
C VAL A 10 -7.81 -34.91 -38.24
N SER A 11 -9.14 -35.07 -38.14
CA SER A 11 -9.92 -34.61 -36.99
C SER A 11 -9.57 -35.38 -35.71
N ALA A 12 -9.35 -36.70 -35.79
CA ALA A 12 -8.86 -37.50 -34.66
C ALA A 12 -7.47 -37.04 -34.20
N PHE A 13 -6.59 -36.64 -35.12
CA PHE A 13 -5.27 -36.10 -34.79
C PHE A 13 -5.36 -34.73 -34.08
N ILE A 14 -6.25 -33.85 -34.53
CA ILE A 14 -6.51 -32.55 -33.89
C ILE A 14 -7.11 -32.74 -32.49
N LEU A 15 -8.01 -33.71 -32.30
CA LEU A 15 -8.59 -34.02 -30.98
C LEU A 15 -7.56 -34.59 -30.01
N LEU A 16 -6.68 -35.50 -30.47
CA LEU A 16 -5.56 -36.02 -29.67
C LEU A 16 -4.54 -34.92 -29.31
N PHE A 17 -4.32 -33.92 -30.17
CA PHE A 17 -3.45 -32.78 -29.88
C PHE A 17 -4.12 -31.72 -28.99
N SER A 18 -5.44 -31.53 -29.10
CA SER A 18 -6.20 -30.55 -28.31
C SER A 18 -6.31 -30.92 -26.83
N GLY A 19 -6.10 -32.19 -26.47
CA GLY A 19 -5.95 -32.64 -25.08
C GLY A 19 -4.74 -32.06 -24.36
N TRP A 20 -3.70 -31.63 -25.09
CA TRP A 20 -2.54 -30.92 -24.53
C TRP A 20 -2.60 -29.39 -24.66
N ALA A 21 -3.50 -28.84 -25.48
CA ALA A 21 -3.60 -27.40 -25.67
C ALA A 21 -4.57 -26.70 -24.69
N VAL A 22 -5.42 -27.44 -23.96
CA VAL A 22 -6.48 -26.86 -23.10
C VAL A 22 -6.15 -26.89 -21.60
N VAL A 23 -4.89 -27.13 -21.23
CA VAL A 23 -4.43 -27.02 -19.84
C VAL A 23 -3.32 -25.99 -19.74
N ALA A 24 -3.61 -24.78 -20.22
CA ALA A 24 -2.95 -23.56 -19.77
C ALA A 24 -3.91 -22.84 -18.81
N HIS A 25 -4.23 -23.48 -17.69
CA HIS A 25 -4.66 -22.69 -16.53
C HIS A 25 -3.42 -21.93 -16.09
N ALA A 26 -3.45 -20.60 -16.22
CA ALA A 26 -2.52 -19.72 -15.54
C ALA A 26 -2.68 -19.97 -14.03
N GLN A 27 -1.94 -20.94 -13.49
CA GLN A 27 -1.74 -21.06 -12.06
C GLN A 27 -0.88 -19.86 -11.68
N THR A 28 -1.57 -18.77 -11.30
CA THR A 28 -0.99 -17.80 -10.39
C THR A 28 -0.76 -18.56 -9.08
N SER A 29 0.36 -19.27 -9.02
CA SER A 29 0.90 -19.78 -7.76
C SER A 29 1.10 -18.56 -6.89
N MET A 30 0.11 -18.26 -6.06
CA MET A 30 0.20 -17.23 -5.05
C MET A 30 1.37 -17.64 -4.18
N TYR A 31 2.49 -16.94 -4.32
CA TYR A 31 3.57 -17.00 -3.35
C TYR A 31 2.94 -16.54 -2.03
N GLN A 32 2.64 -17.49 -1.14
CA GLN A 32 2.09 -17.16 0.15
C GLN A 32 3.16 -16.38 0.90
N ASN A 33 2.93 -15.07 0.98
CA ASN A 33 3.77 -14.16 1.71
C ASN A 33 3.89 -14.68 3.17
N PRO A 34 5.10 -14.96 3.68
CA PRO A 34 5.30 -15.50 5.02
C PRO A 34 4.89 -14.52 6.13
N ILE A 35 4.49 -13.29 5.78
CA ILE A 35 3.77 -12.36 6.65
C ILE A 35 2.26 -12.56 6.43
N THR A 36 1.73 -13.62 7.05
CA THR A 36 0.30 -14.03 6.93
C THR A 36 -0.63 -13.20 7.84
N TYR A 37 -0.08 -12.52 8.84
CA TYR A 37 -0.86 -11.61 9.70
C TYR A 37 -1.06 -10.25 9.00
N GLY A 38 -2.25 -10.04 8.41
CA GLY A 38 -2.67 -8.72 7.90
C GLY A 38 -3.30 -8.70 6.49
N GLY A 39 -3.43 -9.82 5.80
CA GLY A 39 -4.07 -9.84 4.47
C GLY A 39 -3.22 -9.24 3.34
N ILE A 40 -1.91 -9.13 3.57
CA ILE A 40 -0.95 -8.55 2.63
C ILE A 40 -0.66 -9.56 1.52
N ARG A 41 -1.26 -9.36 0.34
CA ARG A 41 -1.18 -10.29 -0.79
C ARG A 41 -0.36 -9.72 -1.94
N THR A 42 -0.07 -8.43 -1.92
CA THR A 42 0.60 -7.70 -3.01
C THR A 42 1.56 -6.61 -2.49
N ILE A 43 2.46 -6.12 -3.35
CA ILE A 43 3.41 -5.03 -3.03
C ILE A 43 2.72 -3.75 -2.51
N PRO A 44 1.57 -3.31 -3.07
CA PRO A 44 0.81 -2.18 -2.51
C PRO A 44 0.37 -2.38 -1.06
N ASP A 45 -0.05 -3.59 -0.69
CA ASP A 45 -0.50 -3.89 0.69
C ASP A 45 0.65 -3.77 1.69
N LEU A 46 1.88 -4.13 1.28
CA LEU A 46 3.08 -3.96 2.11
C LEU A 46 3.39 -2.48 2.37
N LEU A 47 3.24 -1.62 1.36
CA LEU A 47 3.44 -0.17 1.54
C LEU A 47 2.42 0.41 2.52
N ILE A 48 1.16 -0.01 2.44
CA ILE A 48 0.10 0.45 3.35
C ILE A 48 0.39 -0.01 4.77
N ALA A 49 0.78 -1.28 4.96
CA ALA A 49 1.12 -1.80 6.27
C ALA A 49 2.30 -1.05 6.92
N ILE A 50 3.32 -0.66 6.14
CA ILE A 50 4.45 0.14 6.63
C ILE A 50 3.98 1.54 7.01
N VAL A 51 3.15 2.19 6.18
CA VAL A 51 2.61 3.52 6.49
C VAL A 51 1.79 3.46 7.78
N ASP A 52 0.89 2.49 7.93
CA ASP A 52 0.08 2.34 9.14
C ASP A 52 0.92 2.06 10.40
N LEU A 53 2.00 1.28 10.27
CA LEU A 53 2.97 1.07 11.35
C LEU A 53 3.65 2.38 11.78
N VAL A 54 4.06 3.21 10.83
CA VAL A 54 4.65 4.53 11.12
C VAL A 54 3.62 5.42 11.80
N PHE A 55 2.36 5.38 11.37
CA PHE A 55 1.28 6.15 11.99
C PHE A 55 1.03 5.75 13.45
N LEU A 56 1.07 4.45 13.75
CA LEU A 56 0.88 3.92 15.10
C LEU A 56 1.86 4.55 16.11
N ILE A 57 3.12 4.76 15.70
CA ILE A 57 4.15 5.37 16.55
C ILE A 57 4.17 6.89 16.46
N ALA A 58 3.89 7.48 15.29
CA ALA A 58 4.05 8.90 15.07
C ALA A 58 2.93 9.74 15.67
N VAL A 59 1.69 9.25 15.69
CA VAL A 59 0.55 9.93 16.30
C VAL A 59 0.78 10.23 17.79
N PRO A 60 1.13 9.25 18.66
CA PRO A 60 1.39 9.55 20.07
C PRO A 60 2.59 10.49 20.27
N ILE A 61 3.62 10.39 19.43
CA ILE A 61 4.78 11.30 19.48
C ILE A 61 4.35 12.75 19.21
N ILE A 62 3.51 12.99 18.19
CA ILE A 62 2.98 14.32 17.88
C ILE A 62 2.21 14.88 19.07
N VAL A 63 1.35 14.08 19.70
CA VAL A 63 0.56 14.52 20.86
C VAL A 63 1.47 14.98 22.00
N ILE A 64 2.54 14.22 22.30
CA ILE A 64 3.53 14.59 23.33
C ILE A 64 4.20 15.92 22.98
N PHE A 65 4.61 16.13 21.73
CA PHE A 65 5.23 17.39 21.31
C PHE A 65 4.28 18.59 21.38
N ILE A 66 2.99 18.39 21.04
CA ILE A 66 1.97 19.43 21.21
C ILE A 66 1.87 19.82 22.68
N ILE A 67 1.73 18.85 23.59
CA ILE A 67 1.66 19.09 25.04
C ILE A 67 2.93 19.81 25.53
N TYR A 68 4.11 19.36 25.11
CA TYR A 68 5.38 19.99 25.50
C TYR A 68 5.48 21.43 25.02
N SER A 69 5.09 21.70 23.77
CA SER A 69 5.06 23.07 23.24
C SER A 69 4.08 23.96 23.99
N GLY A 70 2.88 23.44 24.33
CA GLY A 70 1.88 24.13 25.12
C GLY A 70 2.35 24.43 26.54
N PHE A 71 2.98 23.46 27.20
CA PHE A 71 3.59 23.67 28.51
C PHE A 71 4.65 24.77 28.46
N LEU A 72 5.53 24.73 27.45
CA LEU A 72 6.56 25.73 27.27
C LEU A 72 5.96 27.13 27.06
N PHE A 73 4.88 27.26 26.28
CA PHE A 73 4.16 28.54 26.14
C PHE A 73 3.63 29.07 27.47
N VAL A 74 3.02 28.21 28.29
CA VAL A 74 2.45 28.61 29.59
C VAL A 74 3.55 28.99 30.59
N THR A 75 4.65 28.24 30.65
CA THR A 75 5.74 28.50 31.60
C THR A 75 6.67 29.63 31.17
N SER A 76 6.58 30.10 29.93
CA SER A 76 7.54 31.08 29.40
C SER A 76 7.39 32.48 30.00
N GLY A 77 6.21 32.88 30.45
CA GLY A 77 5.96 34.23 30.97
C GLY A 77 6.54 35.30 30.04
N ASP A 78 7.47 36.11 30.57
CA ASP A 78 8.16 37.19 29.85
C ASP A 78 9.50 36.78 29.21
N ASN A 79 9.89 35.50 29.32
CA ASN A 79 11.14 35.02 28.73
C ASN A 79 10.96 34.82 27.21
N GLU A 80 11.41 35.82 26.46
CA GLU A 80 11.33 35.85 24.99
C GLU A 80 12.03 34.65 24.33
N ALA A 81 13.11 34.13 24.94
CA ALA A 81 13.82 32.96 24.43
C ALA A 81 12.97 31.68 24.54
N ASN A 82 12.22 31.51 25.64
CA ASN A 82 11.34 30.35 25.82
C ASN A 82 10.09 30.45 24.94
N ILE A 83 9.52 31.64 24.75
CA ILE A 83 8.44 31.89 23.78
C ILE A 83 8.89 31.51 22.36
N LYS A 84 10.10 31.93 21.96
CA LYS A 84 10.65 31.60 20.64
C LYS A 84 10.85 30.10 20.47
N LYS A 85 11.36 29.41 21.50
CA LYS A 85 11.48 27.94 21.50
C LYS A 85 10.12 27.25 21.38
N ALA A 86 9.11 27.69 22.13
CA ALA A 86 7.76 27.13 22.07
C ALA A 86 7.15 27.25 20.67
N LYS A 87 7.29 28.42 20.04
CA LYS A 87 6.87 28.66 18.64
C LYS A 87 7.58 27.72 17.67
N THR A 88 8.90 27.58 17.80
CA THR A 88 9.68 26.69 16.93
C THR A 88 9.22 25.25 17.07
N VAL A 89 9.11 24.73 18.29
CA VAL A 89 8.67 23.34 18.54
C VAL A 89 7.25 23.12 18.00
N PHE A 90 6.33 24.07 18.24
CA PHE A 90 4.98 24.00 17.72
C PHE A 90 4.97 23.94 16.19
N MET A 91 5.70 24.83 15.51
CA MET A 91 5.77 24.85 14.04
C MET A 91 6.34 23.54 13.47
N TRP A 92 7.41 22.99 14.07
CA TRP A 92 7.95 21.70 13.66
C TRP A 92 6.95 20.55 13.88
N THR A 93 6.17 20.62 14.95
CA THR A 93 5.13 19.62 15.24
C THR A 93 3.99 19.69 14.23
N VAL A 94 3.55 20.90 13.84
CA VAL A 94 2.54 21.10 12.79
C VAL A 94 3.04 20.59 11.45
N VAL A 95 4.29 20.89 11.08
CA VAL A 95 4.88 20.39 9.84
C VAL A 95 4.97 18.87 9.85
N GLY A 96 5.39 18.26 10.96
CA GLY A 96 5.40 16.80 11.12
C GLY A 96 4.02 16.18 10.95
N ALA A 97 3.00 16.76 11.58
CA ALA A 97 1.61 16.32 11.42
C ALA A 97 1.12 16.46 9.97
N LEU A 98 1.46 17.56 9.30
CA LEU A 98 1.11 17.80 7.90
C LEU A 98 1.75 16.76 6.97
N VAL A 99 3.03 16.43 7.20
CA VAL A 99 3.75 15.39 6.43
C VAL A 99 3.08 14.04 6.58
N LEU A 100 2.66 13.68 7.80
CA LEU A 100 1.89 12.45 8.03
C LEU A 100 0.61 12.45 7.18
N LEU A 101 -0.22 13.48 7.32
CA LEU A 101 -1.46 13.59 6.55
C LEU A 101 -1.22 13.55 5.03
N GLY A 102 -0.16 14.21 4.56
CA GLY A 102 0.29 14.18 3.16
C GLY A 102 0.67 12.77 2.70
N ALA A 103 1.39 12.00 3.51
CA ALA A 103 1.76 10.63 3.20
C ALA A 103 0.51 9.73 3.00
N LYS A 104 -0.54 9.88 3.84
CA LYS A 104 -1.81 9.15 3.63
C LYS A 104 -2.49 9.58 2.33
N ALA A 105 -2.56 10.88 2.07
CA ALA A 105 -3.19 11.40 0.85
C ALA A 105 -2.52 10.83 -0.41
N ILE A 106 -1.18 10.81 -0.45
CA ILE A 106 -0.41 10.25 -1.57
C ILE A 106 -0.63 8.74 -1.67
N SER A 107 -0.60 8.01 -0.55
CA SER A 107 -0.84 6.56 -0.56
C SER A 107 -2.22 6.19 -1.12
N ALA A 108 -3.26 6.97 -0.78
CA ALA A 108 -4.61 6.78 -1.28
C ALA A 108 -4.70 7.10 -2.78
N ALA A 109 -4.03 8.17 -3.24
CA ALA A 109 -3.99 8.54 -4.66
C ALA A 109 -3.33 7.47 -5.55
N ILE A 110 -2.28 6.83 -5.04
CA ILE A 110 -1.63 5.71 -5.72
C ILE A 110 -2.59 4.51 -5.81
N GLN A 111 -3.29 4.17 -4.73
CA GLN A 111 -4.27 3.08 -4.73
C GLN A 111 -5.40 3.34 -5.73
N SER A 112 -5.98 4.55 -5.75
CA SER A 112 -7.04 4.88 -6.71
C SER A 112 -6.57 4.75 -8.15
N THR A 113 -5.31 5.09 -8.42
CA THR A 113 -4.73 4.98 -9.76
C THR A 113 -4.56 3.51 -10.16
N ILE A 114 -4.02 2.67 -9.28
CA ILE A 114 -3.85 1.23 -9.51
C ILE A 114 -5.21 0.53 -9.69
N LEU A 115 -6.20 0.87 -8.85
CA LEU A 115 -7.55 0.32 -8.94
C LEU A 115 -8.25 0.73 -10.23
N SER A 116 -8.04 1.97 -10.70
CA SER A 116 -8.62 2.44 -11.97
C SER A 116 -8.02 1.76 -13.20
N LEU A 117 -6.75 1.32 -13.14
CA LEU A 117 -6.07 0.59 -14.22
C LEU A 117 -6.34 -0.92 -14.19
N GLY A 118 -6.66 -1.49 -13.02
CA GLY A 118 -6.98 -2.93 -12.88
C GLY A 118 -8.45 -3.28 -13.14
N ALA A 119 -9.31 -2.29 -13.39
CA ALA A 119 -10.75 -2.46 -13.60
C ALA A 119 -11.18 -2.54 -15.09
N THR A 120 -10.23 -2.78 -16.00
CA THR A 120 -10.47 -3.15 -17.41
C THR A 120 -9.86 -4.50 -17.69
#